data_AF-A0A937WBX0-F1
#
_entry.id   AF-A0A937WBX0-F1
#
_cell.length_a   1.000
_cell.length_b   1.000
_cell.length_c   1.000
_cell.angle_alpha   90.00
_cell.angle_beta   90.00
_cell.angle_gamma   90.00
#
_symmetry.space_group_name_H-M   'P 1'
#
loop_
_entity.id
_entity.type
_entity.pdbx_description
1 polymer ?
#
loop_
_entity_poly.entity_id
_entity_poly.type
_entity_poly.pdbx_seq_one_letter_code
_entity_poly.pdbx_strand_id
1 'polypeptide(L)'
;MHKIDANTAQNIADTFLANEVGNLLMTGEPKLTKKGNFYWTMPILLGNARSGLLGEVGILHVDANNGRVLFSLKEKEKVTKLFF
;
A
#
# COMPACT_ATOMS: atom_id res chain seq x y z
N MET A 1 -18.19 -13.16 3.30
CA MET A 1 -18.41 -12.10 2.30
C MET A 1 -17.43 -10.98 2.60
N HIS A 2 -16.45 -10.74 1.73
CA HIS A 2 -15.56 -9.57 1.82
C HIS A 2 -16.35 -8.34 1.38
N LYS A 3 -16.20 -7.23 2.09
CA LYS A 3 -17.04 -6.05 1.86
C LYS A 3 -16.42 -5.05 0.91
N ILE A 4 -15.10 -4.99 0.83
CA ILE A 4 -14.39 -4.12 -0.11
C ILE A 4 -13.79 -4.95 -1.25
N ASP A 5 -14.00 -4.47 -2.47
CA ASP A 5 -13.36 -5.02 -3.66
C ASP A 5 -11.91 -4.52 -3.81
N ALA A 6 -11.23 -5.08 -4.80
CA ALA A 6 -9.81 -4.82 -5.05
C ALA A 6 -9.55 -3.34 -5.39
N ASN A 7 -10.41 -2.73 -6.20
CA ASN A 7 -10.29 -1.34 -6.65
C ASN A 7 -10.47 -0.37 -5.48
N THR A 8 -11.47 -0.63 -4.62
CA THR A 8 -11.72 0.16 -3.41
C THR A 8 -10.53 0.07 -2.46
N ALA A 9 -9.98 -1.13 -2.27
CA ALA A 9 -8.80 -1.33 -1.43
C ALA A 9 -7.55 -0.60 -1.97
N GLN A 10 -7.35 -0.61 -3.30
CA GLN A 10 -6.26 0.11 -3.95
C GLN A 10 -6.40 1.63 -3.78
N ASN A 11 -7.59 2.19 -3.99
CA ASN A 11 -7.85 3.62 -3.77
C ASN A 11 -7.60 4.06 -2.32
N ILE A 12 -8.03 3.25 -1.34
CA ILE A 12 -7.76 3.50 0.08
C ILE A 12 -6.26 3.52 0.33
N ALA A 13 -5.54 2.54 -0.21
CA ALA A 13 -4.12 2.39 -0.06
C ALA A 13 -3.32 3.54 -0.69
N ASP A 14 -3.63 3.92 -1.93
CA ASP A 14 -2.99 5.04 -2.62
C ASP A 14 -3.22 6.36 -1.88
N THR A 15 -4.46 6.59 -1.41
CA THR A 15 -4.80 7.78 -0.61
C THR A 15 -4.00 7.83 0.68
N PHE A 16 -3.86 6.70 1.37
CA PHE A 16 -3.04 6.60 2.58
C PHE A 16 -1.56 6.91 2.29
N LEU A 17 -0.98 6.32 1.24
CA LEU A 17 0.42 6.57 0.89
C LEU A 17 0.66 8.05 0.57
N ALA A 18 -0.22 8.66 -0.23
CA ALA A 18 -0.11 10.06 -0.63
C ALA A 18 -0.21 11.03 0.57
N ASN A 19 -1.12 10.76 1.52
CA ASN A 19 -1.37 11.66 2.65
C ASN A 19 -0.39 11.43 3.82
N GLU A 20 -0.03 10.18 4.09
CA GLU A 20 0.64 9.81 5.34
C GLU A 20 2.10 9.39 5.17
N VAL A 21 2.57 9.08 3.96
CA VAL A 21 3.92 8.52 3.73
C VAL A 21 4.74 9.37 2.77
N GLY A 22 4.24 9.59 1.55
CA GLY A 22 4.93 10.38 0.53
C GLY A 22 4.26 10.29 -0.84
N ASN A 23 4.29 11.40 -1.58
CA ASN A 23 3.63 11.55 -2.89
C ASN A 23 4.33 10.85 -4.07
N LEU A 24 5.49 10.23 -3.83
CA LEU A 24 6.22 9.43 -4.83
C LEU A 24 5.89 7.93 -4.75
N LEU A 25 4.97 7.56 -3.86
CA LEU A 25 4.58 6.19 -3.60
C LEU A 25 3.20 5.90 -4.20
N MET A 26 3.06 4.72 -4.77
CA MET A 26 1.80 4.18 -5.28
C MET A 26 1.71 2.69 -4.97
N THR A 27 0.52 2.12 -5.03
CA THR A 27 0.33 0.68 -4.90
C THR A 27 0.38 -0.03 -6.25
N GLY A 28 1.01 -1.21 -6.26
CA GLY A 28 0.84 -2.18 -7.34
C GLY A 28 -0.42 -3.03 -7.16
N GLU A 29 -0.52 -4.11 -7.93
CA GLU A 29 -1.76 -4.88 -8.02
C GLU A 29 -2.23 -5.49 -6.68
N PRO A 30 -3.51 -5.30 -6.33
CA PRO A 30 -4.09 -5.87 -5.12
C PRO A 30 -4.27 -7.39 -5.23
N LYS A 31 -3.72 -8.13 -4.26
CA LYS A 31 -3.89 -9.58 -4.11
C LYS A 31 -4.60 -9.90 -2.81
N LEU A 32 -5.69 -10.67 -2.88
CA LEU A 32 -6.40 -11.11 -1.69
C LEU A 32 -5.60 -12.23 -0.99
N THR A 33 -5.24 -12.00 0.28
CA THR A 33 -4.51 -12.97 1.11
C THR A 33 -5.27 -13.26 2.40
N LYS A 34 -5.07 -14.45 2.97
CA LYS A 34 -5.68 -14.87 4.24
C LYS A 34 -4.60 -15.05 5.30
N LYS A 35 -4.62 -14.22 6.34
CA LYS A 35 -3.70 -14.25 7.49
C LYS A 35 -4.49 -14.03 8.79
N GLY A 36 -5.27 -15.02 9.21
CA GLY A 36 -6.25 -14.88 10.30
C GLY A 36 -7.51 -14.10 9.89
N ASN A 37 -7.34 -12.97 9.20
CA ASN A 37 -8.39 -12.24 8.47
C ASN A 37 -8.03 -12.17 6.97
N PHE A 38 -8.96 -11.68 6.14
CA PHE A 38 -8.74 -11.42 4.72
C PHE A 38 -8.21 -10.00 4.51
N TYR A 39 -7.17 -9.89 3.69
CA TYR A 39 -6.47 -8.66 3.41
C TYR A 39 -6.22 -8.49 1.92
N TRP A 40 -6.46 -7.29 1.41
CA TRP A 40 -5.86 -6.85 0.16
C TRP A 40 -4.40 -6.49 0.42
N THR A 41 -3.51 -7.22 -0.22
CA THR A 41 -2.05 -7.06 -0.09
C THR A 41 -1.53 -6.45 -1.38
N MET A 42 -0.85 -5.32 -1.27
CA MET A 42 -0.34 -4.57 -2.41
C MET A 42 1.14 -4.25 -2.20
N PRO A 43 2.00 -4.44 -3.22
CA PRO A 43 3.36 -3.92 -3.16
C PRO A 43 3.31 -2.39 -3.18
N ILE A 44 4.18 -1.75 -2.41
CA ILE A 44 4.40 -0.30 -2.44
C ILE A 44 5.49 -0.05 -3.48
N LEU A 45 5.15 0.72 -4.49
CA LEU A 45 5.99 1.06 -5.61
C LEU A 45 6.48 2.49 -5.47
N LEU A 46 7.78 2.69 -5.66
CA LEU A 46 8.38 4.00 -5.79
C LEU A 46 8.44 4.37 -7.27
N GLY A 47 7.97 5.57 -7.61
CA GLY A 47 8.21 6.14 -8.92
C GLY A 47 8.34 7.65 -8.88
N ASN A 48 8.90 8.23 -9.95
CA ASN A 48 8.89 9.67 -10.15
C ASN A 48 8.70 10.01 -11.63
N ALA A 49 8.35 11.27 -11.91
CA ALA A 49 8.09 11.73 -13.27
C ALA A 49 9.31 11.65 -14.21
N ARG A 50 10.53 11.62 -13.65
CA ARG A 50 11.78 11.62 -14.43
C ARG A 50 12.17 10.22 -14.91
N SER A 51 12.01 9.23 -14.06
CA SER A 51 12.54 7.88 -14.25
C SER A 51 11.45 6.80 -14.34
N GLY A 52 10.19 7.17 -14.13
CA GLY A 52 9.09 6.21 -14.05
C GLY A 52 9.16 5.38 -12.78
N LEU A 53 8.84 4.08 -12.90
CA LEU A 53 8.91 3.13 -11.79
C LEU A 53 10.37 2.84 -11.43
N LEU A 54 10.74 3.10 -10.18
CA LEU A 54 12.08 2.85 -9.63
C LEU A 54 12.19 1.48 -8.95
N GLY A 55 11.09 0.95 -8.40
CA GLY A 55 11.05 -0.39 -7.82
C GLY A 55 10.02 -0.56 -6.70
N GLU A 56 9.98 -1.78 -6.15
CA GLU A 56 9.19 -2.12 -4.97
C GLU A 56 9.98 -1.80 -3.70
N VAL A 57 9.34 -1.09 -2.76
CA VAL A 57 9.97 -0.60 -1.52
C VAL A 57 9.33 -1.17 -0.26
N GLY A 58 8.19 -1.84 -0.39
CA GLY A 58 7.47 -2.42 0.74
C GLY A 58 6.17 -3.09 0.34
N ILE A 59 5.38 -3.46 1.34
CA ILE A 59 4.05 -4.06 1.18
C ILE A 59 3.09 -3.30 2.08
N LEU A 60 1.87 -3.11 1.59
CA LEU A 60 0.76 -2.52 2.33
C LEU A 60 -0.39 -3.52 2.42
N HIS A 61 -1.07 -3.53 3.56
CA HIS A 61 -2.23 -4.37 3.80
C HIS A 61 -3.47 -3.53 4.07
N VAL A 62 -4.60 -3.87 3.45
CA VAL A 62 -5.91 -3.28 3.71
C VAL A 62 -6.88 -4.39 4.10
N ASP A 63 -7.54 -4.25 5.25
CA ASP A 63 -8.51 -5.23 5.75
C ASP A 63 -9.73 -5.33 4.83
N ALA A 64 -9.99 -6.51 4.28
CA ALA A 64 -11.03 -6.75 3.28
C ALA A 64 -12.48 -6.62 3.83
N ASN A 65 -12.65 -6.45 5.14
CA ASN A 65 -13.97 -6.29 5.76
C ASN A 65 -14.30 -4.84 6.10
N ASN A 66 -13.30 -4.00 6.39
CA ASN A 66 -13.51 -2.66 6.94
C ASN A 66 -12.65 -1.55 6.33
N GLY A 67 -11.72 -1.87 5.42
CA GLY A 67 -10.87 -0.88 4.76
C GLY A 67 -9.77 -0.29 5.63
N ARG A 68 -9.53 -0.81 6.84
CA ARG A 68 -8.42 -0.33 7.68
C ARG A 68 -7.09 -0.69 7.05
N VAL A 69 -6.23 0.33 6.92
CA VAL A 69 -4.85 0.16 6.50
C VAL A 69 -4.03 -0.36 7.68
N LEU A 70 -3.31 -1.45 7.45
CA LEU A 70 -2.32 -2.01 8.37
C LEU A 70 -0.95 -1.64 7.86
N PHE A 71 -0.40 -0.56 8.43
CA PHE A 71 0.93 -0.06 8.14
C PHE A 71 1.55 0.48 9.43
N SER A 72 2.53 -0.25 9.95
CA SER A 72 3.21 0.09 11.18
C SER A 72 4.19 1.26 11.00
N LEU A 73 4.52 1.95 12.10
CA LEU A 73 5.56 2.97 12.11
C LEU A 73 6.90 2.43 11.60
N LYS A 74 7.23 1.17 11.93
CA LYS A 74 8.44 0.49 11.45
C LYS A 74 8.44 0.30 9.94
N GLU A 75 7.30 -0.04 9.34
CA GLU A 75 7.16 -0.14 7.88
C GLU A 75 7.27 1.24 7.23
N LYS A 76 6.66 2.27 7.84
CA LYS A 76 6.80 3.66 7.39
C LYS A 76 8.25 4.11 7.37
N GLU A 77 9.00 3.90 8.46
CA GLU A 77 10.43 4.22 8.52
C GLU A 77 11.26 3.44 7.49
N LYS A 78 10.95 2.16 7.26
CA LYS A 78 11.65 1.35 6.27
C LYS A 78 11.45 1.90 4.85
N VAL A 79 10.22 2.29 4.51
CA VAL A 79 9.89 2.84 3.20
C VAL A 79 10.51 4.23 3.02
N THR A 80 10.45 5.11 4.04
CA THR A 80 10.95 6.49 3.90
C THR A 80 12.47 6.60 3.91
N LYS A 81 13.19 5.69 4.57
CA LYS A 81 14.67 5.64 4.55
C LYS A 81 15.28 5.38 3.18
N LEU A 82 14.49 5.01 2.17
CA LEU A 82 14.97 4.81 0.81
C LEU A 82 15.03 6.12 0.01
N PHE A 83 14.52 7.24 0.55
CA PHE A 83 14.42 8.53 -0.15
C PHE A 83 15.27 9.65 0.47
N PHE A 84 15.97 9.38 1.59
CA PHE A 84 16.85 10.31 2.30
C PHE A 84 18.14 9.59 2.70
#